data_AF-A0A848N3V7-F1
#
_entry.id   AF-A0A848N3V7-F1
#
_cell.length_a   1.000
_cell.length_b   1.000
_cell.length_c   1.000
_cell.angle_alpha   90.00
_cell.angle_beta   90.00
_cell.angle_gamma   90.00
#
_symmetry.space_group_name_H-M   'P 1'
#
loop_
_entity.id
_entity.type
_entity.pdbx_description
1 polymer ?
#
loop_
_entity_poly.entity_id
_entity_poly.type
_entity_poly.pdbx_seq_one_letter_code
_entity_poly.pdbx_strand_id
1 'polypeptide(L)'
;MNLKQFLNEEQDPKAVEKLLERINSLLTSQEYVEYIAVQKKPALNLSPDCIALTNRRIIFCRPKNFGFSMDFQDYSWVDVADCHIKEGILGSTFTMRTVSNFSNMMDYLPKSQARKLYQFAQEIEEQMRGVRREKDLEVRRASAGGGVTVNNTTPIIAHPLQTQQAKPQLIESEDPFAVLQKLKSLVESGIISPEEFENKKNGILSRV
;
A
#
# COMPACT_ATOMS: atom_id res chain seq x y z
N MET A 1 -12.52 0.64 27.27
CA MET A 1 -12.09 1.70 26.32
C MET A 1 -12.27 3.04 27.01
N ASN A 2 -11.25 3.90 27.09
CA ASN A 2 -11.36 5.17 27.82
C ASN A 2 -11.97 6.23 26.88
N LEU A 3 -13.28 6.46 26.97
CA LEU A 3 -14.01 7.40 26.12
C LEU A 3 -13.41 8.82 26.15
N LYS A 4 -12.75 9.20 27.25
CA LYS A 4 -12.14 10.52 27.42
C LYS A 4 -11.03 10.81 26.40
N GLN A 5 -10.41 9.79 25.81
CA GLN A 5 -9.36 10.02 24.79
C GLN A 5 -9.94 10.47 23.44
N PHE A 6 -11.23 10.20 23.20
CA PHE A 6 -11.93 10.55 21.95
C PHE A 6 -12.86 11.76 22.10
N LEU A 7 -13.25 12.09 23.32
CA LEU A 7 -14.01 13.29 23.66
C LEU A 7 -13.12 14.52 23.61
N ASN A 8 -13.07 15.21 22.46
CA ASN A 8 -12.67 16.63 22.44
C ASN A 8 -13.89 17.50 22.80
N GLU A 9 -13.64 18.68 23.40
CA GLU A 9 -14.55 19.62 24.11
C GLU A 9 -15.85 20.06 23.41
N GLU A 10 -16.18 19.53 22.23
CA GLU A 10 -17.34 19.96 21.43
C GLU A 10 -18.28 18.83 20.97
N GLN A 11 -18.03 17.58 21.35
CA GLN A 11 -18.87 16.44 20.97
C GLN A 11 -19.89 16.08 22.08
N ASP A 12 -21.12 15.74 21.71
CA ASP A 12 -22.09 15.15 22.64
C ASP A 12 -21.62 13.73 23.03
N PRO A 13 -21.29 13.47 24.31
CA PRO A 13 -20.75 12.18 24.72
C PRO A 13 -21.65 11.00 24.40
N LYS A 14 -22.97 11.17 24.47
CA LYS A 14 -23.92 10.07 24.21
C LYS A 14 -23.97 9.69 22.73
N ALA A 15 -23.84 10.68 21.85
CA ALA A 15 -23.80 10.44 20.41
C ALA A 15 -22.50 9.72 20.01
N VAL A 16 -21.37 10.15 20.59
CA VAL A 16 -20.06 9.53 20.36
C VAL A 16 -20.02 8.09 20.85
N GLU A 17 -20.62 7.80 22.01
CA GLU A 17 -20.63 6.47 22.60
C GLU A 17 -21.41 5.47 21.73
N LYS A 18 -22.61 5.84 21.27
CA LYS A 18 -23.39 5.03 20.31
C LYS A 18 -22.67 4.80 18.99
N LEU A 19 -21.96 5.82 18.51
CA LEU A 19 -21.19 5.75 17.28
C LEU A 19 -19.99 4.80 17.44
N LEU A 20 -19.27 4.90 18.55
CA LEU A 20 -18.16 4.01 18.88
C LEU A 20 -18.61 2.56 19.00
N GLU A 21 -19.74 2.29 19.64
CA GLU A 21 -20.32 0.94 19.74
C GLU A 21 -20.53 0.34 18.34
N ARG A 22 -21.11 1.12 17.43
CA ARG A 22 -21.31 0.70 16.03
C ARG A 22 -19.99 0.48 15.31
N ILE A 23 -19.05 1.42 15.40
CA ILE A 23 -17.74 1.28 14.75
C ILE A 23 -17.01 0.05 15.27
N ASN A 24 -17.01 -0.18 16.59
CA ASN A 24 -16.38 -1.35 17.21
C ASN A 24 -16.96 -2.68 16.68
N SER A 25 -18.25 -2.72 16.35
CA SER A 25 -18.87 -3.90 15.72
C SER A 25 -18.41 -4.16 14.29
N LEU A 26 -17.81 -3.17 13.62
CA LEU A 26 -17.25 -3.29 12.26
C LEU A 26 -15.77 -3.69 12.26
N LEU A 27 -15.11 -3.62 13.41
CA LEU A 27 -13.67 -3.85 13.50
C LEU A 27 -13.35 -5.34 13.38
N THR A 28 -12.30 -5.62 12.63
CA THR A 28 -11.75 -6.96 12.52
C THR A 28 -10.88 -7.32 13.73
N SER A 29 -10.47 -8.58 13.85
CA SER A 29 -9.56 -8.99 14.93
C SER A 29 -8.26 -8.18 14.90
N GLN A 30 -7.85 -7.66 16.07
CA GLN A 30 -6.67 -6.79 16.24
C GLN A 30 -6.77 -5.43 15.51
N GLU A 31 -7.98 -5.04 15.11
CA GLU A 31 -8.27 -3.68 14.66
C GLU A 31 -8.84 -2.88 15.83
N TYR A 32 -8.36 -1.66 16.02
CA TYR A 32 -8.84 -0.76 17.07
C TYR A 32 -8.91 0.68 16.57
N VAL A 33 -9.84 1.45 17.13
CA VAL A 33 -10.01 2.86 16.80
C VAL A 33 -8.92 3.68 17.49
N GLU A 34 -8.22 4.49 16.70
CA GLU A 34 -7.15 5.39 17.15
C GLU A 34 -7.68 6.83 17.29
N TYR A 35 -8.59 7.23 16.40
CA TYR A 35 -9.17 8.56 16.43
C TYR A 35 -10.55 8.63 15.79
N ILE A 36 -11.41 9.54 16.27
CA ILE A 36 -12.70 9.85 15.65
C ILE A 36 -12.88 11.36 15.53
N ALA A 37 -13.24 11.81 14.32
CA ALA A 37 -13.71 13.16 14.07
C ALA A 37 -15.21 13.15 13.75
N VAL A 38 -15.99 13.97 14.44
CA VAL A 38 -17.44 14.08 14.27
C VAL A 38 -17.78 15.43 13.63
N GLN A 39 -18.64 15.39 12.62
CA GLN A 39 -19.11 16.55 11.91
C GLN A 39 -19.98 17.44 12.80
N LYS A 40 -19.79 18.77 12.69
CA LYS A 40 -20.57 19.77 13.40
C LYS A 40 -21.16 20.77 12.40
N LYS A 41 -22.31 20.40 11.82
CA LYS A 41 -23.07 21.30 10.96
C LYS A 41 -23.85 22.32 11.81
N PRO A 42 -24.05 23.57 11.33
CA PRO A 42 -24.80 24.59 12.06
C PRO A 42 -26.32 24.33 12.15
N ALA A 43 -26.85 23.32 11.46
CA ALA A 43 -28.25 22.91 11.52
C ALA A 43 -28.51 21.88 12.64
N LEU A 44 -29.79 21.69 13.02
CA LEU A 44 -30.20 20.65 13.97
C LEU A 44 -29.93 19.25 13.38
N ASN A 45 -28.75 18.70 13.66
CA ASN A 45 -28.32 17.42 13.12
C ASN A 45 -28.45 16.34 14.20
N LEU A 46 -29.52 15.53 14.14
CA LEU A 46 -29.77 14.46 15.12
C LEU A 46 -28.76 13.30 15.02
N SER A 47 -28.07 13.16 13.89
CA SER A 47 -27.11 12.09 13.64
C SER A 47 -25.99 12.61 12.73
N PRO A 48 -24.89 13.12 13.31
CA PRO A 48 -23.81 13.69 12.52
C PRO A 48 -22.98 12.61 11.80
N ASP A 49 -22.46 12.96 10.62
CA ASP A 49 -21.44 12.16 9.93
C ASP A 49 -20.15 12.13 10.77
N CYS A 50 -19.33 11.08 10.62
CA CYS A 50 -18.02 11.02 11.27
C CYS A 50 -16.97 10.27 10.45
N ILE A 51 -15.71 10.54 10.72
CA ILE A 51 -14.57 9.75 10.25
C ILE A 51 -13.96 9.04 11.45
N ALA A 52 -13.79 7.73 11.35
CA ALA A 52 -13.00 6.94 12.28
C ALA A 52 -11.69 6.51 11.61
N LEU A 53 -10.59 6.69 12.32
CA LEU A 53 -9.27 6.22 11.93
C LEU A 53 -8.94 5.02 12.81
N THR A 54 -8.62 3.91 12.17
CA THR A 54 -8.14 2.71 12.85
C THR A 54 -6.66 2.49 12.56
N ASN A 55 -6.05 1.51 13.21
CA ASN A 55 -4.71 1.05 12.85
C ASN A 55 -4.64 0.38 11.46
N ARG A 56 -5.76 0.20 10.74
CA ARG A 56 -5.82 -0.50 9.44
C ARG A 56 -6.42 0.31 8.29
N ARG A 57 -7.38 1.20 8.58
CA ARG A 57 -8.14 1.91 7.55
C ARG A 57 -8.75 3.22 8.05
N ILE A 58 -9.15 4.05 7.09
CA ILE A 58 -10.07 5.18 7.30
C ILE A 58 -11.49 4.68 7.08
N ILE A 59 -12.43 5.02 7.96
CA ILE A 59 -13.85 4.67 7.84
C ILE A 59 -14.69 5.95 7.86
N PHE A 60 -15.37 6.25 6.76
CA PHE A 60 -16.39 7.28 6.68
C PHE A 60 -17.73 6.67 7.09
N CYS A 61 -18.35 7.23 8.13
CA CYS A 61 -19.67 6.80 8.61
C CYS A 61 -20.67 7.92 8.33
N ARG A 62 -21.70 7.63 7.54
CA ARG A 62 -22.75 8.59 7.17
C ARG A 62 -24.12 8.06 7.56
N PRO A 63 -24.76 8.63 8.60
CA PRO A 63 -26.13 8.32 8.92
C PRO A 63 -27.06 8.64 7.74
N LYS A 64 -27.96 7.71 7.44
CA LYS A 64 -29.04 7.86 6.45
C LYS A 64 -30.39 7.75 7.17
N ASN A 65 -31.45 8.24 6.51
CA ASN A 65 -32.82 8.17 7.04
C ASN A 65 -32.91 8.65 8.50
N PHE A 66 -32.42 9.86 8.82
CA PHE A 66 -32.43 10.41 10.20
C PHE A 66 -31.74 9.54 11.27
N GLY A 67 -30.74 8.74 10.87
CA GLY A 67 -29.97 7.88 11.80
C GLY A 67 -30.55 6.48 11.99
N PHE A 68 -31.62 6.12 11.28
CA PHE A 68 -32.14 4.75 11.27
C PHE A 68 -31.25 3.78 10.49
N SER A 69 -30.53 4.27 9.49
CA SER A 69 -29.56 3.49 8.71
C SER A 69 -28.20 4.18 8.68
N MET A 70 -27.15 3.42 8.36
CA MET A 70 -25.77 3.91 8.27
C MET A 70 -25.17 3.45 6.95
N ASP A 71 -24.41 4.33 6.33
CA ASP A 71 -23.54 4.03 5.20
C ASP A 71 -22.09 4.10 5.64
N PHE A 72 -21.37 2.99 5.49
CA PHE A 72 -19.97 2.87 5.88
C PHE A 72 -19.14 2.71 4.62
N GLN A 73 -18.14 3.57 4.46
CA GLN A 73 -17.20 3.54 3.35
C GLN A 73 -15.79 3.55 3.92
N ASP A 74 -15.06 2.46 3.76
CA ASP A 74 -13.73 2.31 4.30
C ASP A 74 -12.63 2.18 3.25
N TYR A 75 -11.44 2.65 3.60
CA TYR A 75 -10.26 2.71 2.74
C TYR A 75 -9.06 2.19 3.52
N SER A 76 -8.52 1.05 3.11
CA SER A 76 -7.29 0.49 3.65
C SER A 76 -6.17 1.52 3.57
N TRP A 77 -5.38 1.66 4.64
CA TRP A 77 -4.25 2.58 4.65
C TRP A 77 -3.26 2.32 3.52
N VAL A 78 -3.12 1.07 3.10
CA VAL A 78 -2.28 0.68 1.96
C VAL A 78 -2.79 1.23 0.63
N ASP A 79 -4.08 1.54 0.52
CA ASP A 79 -4.69 2.08 -0.70
C ASP A 79 -4.81 3.61 -0.68
N VAL A 80 -4.62 4.26 0.47
CA VAL A 80 -4.66 5.74 0.61
C VAL A 80 -3.39 6.39 0.04
N ALA A 81 -3.52 7.03 -1.12
CA ALA A 81 -2.40 7.69 -1.78
C ALA A 81 -2.06 9.05 -1.19
N ASP A 82 -3.07 9.83 -0.79
CA ASP A 82 -2.92 11.20 -0.32
C ASP A 82 -4.08 11.60 0.58
N CYS A 83 -3.81 12.47 1.54
CA CYS A 83 -4.81 13.09 2.42
C CYS A 83 -4.57 14.59 2.49
N HIS A 84 -5.64 15.38 2.50
CA HIS A 84 -5.55 16.84 2.54
C HIS A 84 -6.62 17.44 3.45
N ILE A 85 -6.31 18.60 4.03
CA ILE A 85 -7.29 19.42 4.74
C ILE A 85 -7.40 20.82 4.16
N LYS A 86 -8.62 21.32 4.07
CA LYS A 86 -8.93 22.72 3.74
C LYS A 86 -9.71 23.34 4.88
N GLU A 87 -9.14 24.36 5.53
CA GLU A 87 -9.84 25.09 6.58
C GLU A 87 -10.73 26.19 5.97
N GLY A 88 -12.03 26.14 6.27
CA GLY A 88 -12.99 27.17 5.91
C GLY A 88 -13.42 28.02 7.11
N ILE A 89 -14.39 28.91 6.88
CA ILE A 89 -14.98 29.76 7.92
C ILE A 89 -15.87 28.92 8.84
N LEU A 90 -16.75 28.10 8.27
CA LEU A 90 -17.76 27.30 9.00
C LEU A 90 -17.23 25.97 9.55
N GLY A 91 -16.02 25.56 9.15
CA GLY A 91 -15.42 24.28 9.50
C GLY A 91 -14.33 23.91 8.51
N SER A 92 -13.73 22.75 8.72
CA SER A 92 -12.71 22.20 7.84
C SER A 92 -13.27 21.07 7.00
N THR A 93 -12.68 20.88 5.82
CA THR A 93 -12.92 19.75 4.94
C THR A 93 -11.69 18.85 4.97
N PHE A 94 -11.89 17.56 5.24
CA PHE A 94 -10.89 16.52 5.02
C PHE A 94 -11.20 15.79 3.73
N THR A 95 -10.17 15.55 2.93
CA THR A 95 -10.24 14.81 1.67
C THR A 95 -9.19 13.73 1.67
N MET A 96 -9.54 12.54 1.20
CA MET A 96 -8.61 11.45 0.94
C MET A 96 -8.71 11.03 -0.53
N ARG A 97 -7.58 10.57 -1.07
CA ARG A 97 -7.49 9.99 -2.40
C ARG A 97 -6.83 8.63 -2.31
N THR A 98 -7.35 7.67 -3.06
CA THR A 98 -6.76 6.33 -3.20
C THR A 98 -5.77 6.27 -4.36
N VAL A 99 -4.95 5.22 -4.39
CA VAL A 99 -4.04 4.92 -5.52
C VAL A 99 -4.78 4.67 -6.83
N SER A 100 -6.07 4.29 -6.79
CA SER A 100 -6.95 4.13 -7.95
C SER A 100 -7.66 5.41 -8.36
N ASN A 101 -7.26 6.57 -7.82
CA ASN A 101 -7.85 7.89 -8.05
C ASN A 101 -9.30 8.08 -7.57
N PHE A 102 -9.84 7.14 -6.79
CA PHE A 102 -11.08 7.40 -6.07
C PHE A 102 -10.84 8.42 -4.95
N SER A 103 -11.76 9.36 -4.77
CA SER A 103 -11.68 10.42 -3.76
C SER A 103 -12.89 10.40 -2.84
N ASN A 104 -12.66 10.61 -1.55
CA ASN A 104 -13.71 10.76 -0.56
C ASN A 104 -13.44 11.98 0.32
N MET A 105 -14.51 12.63 0.79
CA MET A 105 -14.38 13.82 1.63
C MET A 105 -15.47 13.93 2.69
N MET A 106 -15.15 14.72 3.72
CA MET A 106 -16.04 15.13 4.80
C MET A 106 -15.82 16.61 5.09
N ASP A 107 -16.88 17.39 5.04
CA ASP A 107 -16.90 18.81 5.39
C ASP A 107 -17.49 19.05 6.79
N TYR A 108 -17.46 20.31 7.24
CA TYR A 108 -17.96 20.74 8.55
C TYR A 108 -17.32 19.98 9.73
N LEU A 109 -16.05 19.58 9.60
CA LEU A 109 -15.28 19.08 10.72
C LEU A 109 -14.82 20.26 11.60
N PRO A 110 -14.95 20.19 12.93
CA PRO A 110 -14.32 21.17 13.82
C PRO A 110 -12.82 21.27 13.52
N LYS A 111 -12.28 22.50 13.45
CA LYS A 111 -10.90 22.73 12.98
C LYS A 111 -9.86 21.98 13.81
N SER A 112 -10.04 21.93 15.13
CA SER A 112 -9.20 21.14 16.04
C SER A 112 -9.21 19.66 15.69
N GLN A 113 -10.38 19.10 15.39
CA GLN A 113 -10.53 17.69 15.02
C GLN A 113 -9.95 17.40 13.64
N ALA A 114 -10.16 18.28 12.66
CA ALA A 114 -9.60 18.13 11.32
C ALA A 114 -8.07 18.16 11.32
N ARG A 115 -7.45 19.04 12.12
CA ARG A 115 -5.99 19.08 12.27
C ARG A 115 -5.42 17.80 12.90
N LYS A 116 -6.05 17.28 13.98
CA LYS A 116 -5.65 15.99 14.58
C LYS A 116 -5.82 14.83 13.61
N LEU A 117 -6.95 14.79 12.90
CA LEU A 117 -7.23 13.78 11.89
C LEU A 117 -6.20 13.80 10.76
N TYR A 118 -5.82 14.98 10.29
CA TYR A 118 -4.77 15.16 9.29
C TYR A 118 -3.41 14.71 9.78
N GLN A 119 -3.02 15.11 11.00
CA GLN A 119 -1.76 14.70 11.62
C GLN A 119 -1.64 13.17 11.66
N PHE A 120 -2.68 12.49 12.12
CA PHE A 120 -2.72 11.03 12.18
C PHE A 120 -2.65 10.38 10.79
N ALA A 121 -3.43 10.90 9.84
CA ALA A 121 -3.43 10.38 8.47
C ALA A 121 -2.06 10.54 7.79
N GLN A 122 -1.36 11.66 8.01
CA GLN A 122 -0.02 11.89 7.48
C GLN A 122 1.02 10.94 8.07
N GLU A 123 0.97 10.69 9.38
CA GLU A 123 1.87 9.73 10.04
C GLU A 123 1.74 8.33 9.45
N ILE A 124 0.50 7.86 9.23
CA ILE A 124 0.28 6.57 8.59
C ILE A 124 0.67 6.59 7.10
N GLU A 125 0.40 7.68 6.38
CA GLU A 125 0.79 7.80 4.97
C GLU A 125 2.31 7.64 4.80
N GLU A 126 3.10 8.25 5.69
CA GLU A 126 4.56 8.14 5.70
C GLU A 126 5.01 6.68 5.90
N GLN A 127 4.40 5.98 6.87
CA GLN A 127 4.67 4.55 7.10
C GLN A 127 4.29 3.69 5.89
N MET A 128 3.11 3.91 5.31
CA MET A 128 2.59 3.12 4.20
C MET A 128 3.36 3.36 2.90
N ARG A 129 3.98 4.52 2.73
CA ARG A 129 4.89 4.80 1.61
C ARG A 129 6.09 3.84 1.61
N GLY A 130 6.61 3.50 2.78
CA GLY A 130 7.65 2.47 2.94
C GLY A 130 7.15 1.09 2.55
N VAL A 131 5.99 0.68 3.10
CA VAL A 131 5.37 -0.63 2.83
C VAL A 131 5.07 -0.84 1.34
N ARG A 132 4.54 0.18 0.66
CA ARG A 132 4.27 0.12 -0.79
C ARG A 132 5.54 -0.07 -1.61
N ARG A 133 6.63 0.60 -1.22
CA ARG A 133 7.93 0.47 -1.89
C ARG A 133 8.47 -0.95 -1.74
N GLU A 134 8.39 -1.53 -0.54
CA GLU A 134 8.81 -2.90 -0.29
C GLU A 134 8.00 -3.91 -1.10
N LYS A 135 6.67 -3.77 -1.08
CA LYS A 135 5.76 -4.62 -1.86
C LYS A 135 6.02 -4.52 -3.37
N ASP A 136 6.27 -3.32 -3.89
CA ASP A 136 6.63 -3.13 -5.31
C ASP A 136 7.96 -3.79 -5.66
N LEU A 137 8.97 -3.69 -4.79
CA LEU A 137 10.25 -4.39 -4.99
C LEU A 137 10.10 -5.91 -4.93
N GLU A 138 9.29 -6.43 -4.00
CA GLU A 138 8.99 -7.86 -3.89
C GLU A 138 8.25 -8.38 -5.13
N VAL A 139 7.21 -7.66 -5.58
CA VAL A 139 6.48 -7.98 -6.81
C VAL A 139 7.42 -7.99 -8.01
N ARG A 140 8.32 -7.02 -8.14
CA ARG A 140 9.33 -6.98 -9.22
C ARG A 140 10.29 -8.16 -9.13
N ARG A 141 10.74 -8.52 -7.93
CA ARG A 141 11.60 -9.69 -7.70
C ARG A 141 10.92 -10.99 -8.13
N ALA A 142 9.67 -11.18 -7.73
CA ALA A 142 8.86 -12.32 -8.12
C ALA A 142 8.63 -12.35 -9.64
N SER A 143 8.32 -11.19 -10.24
CA SER A 143 8.10 -11.05 -11.69
C SER A 143 9.37 -11.30 -12.50
N ALA A 144 10.55 -11.01 -11.96
CA ALA A 144 11.84 -11.25 -12.59
C ALA A 144 12.36 -12.68 -12.42
N GLY A 145 11.54 -13.61 -11.92
CA GLY A 145 11.93 -15.02 -11.74
C GLY A 145 12.92 -15.26 -10.61
N GLY A 146 12.99 -14.34 -9.63
CA GLY A 146 13.87 -14.44 -8.46
C GLY A 146 13.47 -15.59 -7.52
N GLY A 147 13.87 -16.80 -7.89
CA GLY A 147 13.58 -18.04 -7.18
C GLY A 147 14.06 -18.07 -5.73
N VAL A 148 13.25 -18.69 -4.88
CA VAL A 148 13.65 -19.15 -3.55
C VAL A 148 14.71 -20.23 -3.74
N THR A 149 15.97 -19.93 -3.40
CA THR A 149 17.01 -20.95 -3.25
C THR A 149 16.77 -21.70 -1.94
N VAL A 150 16.01 -22.79 -2.02
CA VAL A 150 15.92 -23.77 -0.93
C VAL A 150 17.25 -24.53 -0.84
N ASN A 151 18.13 -24.10 0.06
CA ASN A 151 19.30 -24.87 0.46
C ASN A 151 18.84 -26.12 1.24
N ASN A 152 18.58 -27.22 0.53
CA ASN A 152 18.40 -28.52 1.15
C ASN A 152 19.79 -29.07 1.51
N THR A 153 20.24 -28.80 2.73
CA THR A 153 21.51 -29.33 3.26
C THR A 153 21.39 -30.84 3.42
N THR A 154 21.93 -31.56 2.44
CA THR A 154 22.37 -32.95 2.62
C THR A 154 23.90 -32.88 2.74
N PRO A 155 24.52 -33.39 3.84
CA PRO A 155 25.95 -33.26 4.02
C PRO A 155 26.68 -34.26 3.12
N ILE A 156 27.27 -33.78 2.02
CA ILE A 156 28.27 -34.56 1.29
C ILE A 156 29.62 -34.23 1.92
N ILE A 157 30.23 -35.28 2.48
CA ILE A 157 31.49 -35.28 3.22
C ILE A 157 32.61 -34.68 2.35
N ALA A 158 33.34 -33.75 2.97
CA ALA A 158 34.40 -32.96 2.36
C ALA A 158 35.60 -33.80 1.90
N HIS A 159 36.18 -33.42 0.75
CA HIS A 159 37.62 -33.50 0.53
C HIS A 159 38.19 -32.06 0.52
N PRO A 160 39.35 -31.79 1.16
CA PRO A 160 40.00 -30.47 1.22
C PRO A 160 40.91 -30.28 -0.02
N LEU A 161 41.33 -29.12 -0.50
CA LEU A 161 41.63 -27.81 0.09
C LEU A 161 41.86 -26.79 -1.07
N GLN A 162 41.84 -25.49 -0.73
CA GLN A 162 42.51 -24.34 -1.39
C GLN A 162 41.69 -23.39 -2.29
N THR A 163 41.51 -22.19 -1.72
CA THR A 163 41.16 -20.89 -2.29
C THR A 163 41.85 -20.57 -3.63
N GLN A 164 41.09 -20.20 -4.67
CA GLN A 164 41.56 -19.28 -5.72
C GLN A 164 40.42 -18.77 -6.65
N GLN A 165 40.29 -17.44 -6.66
CA GLN A 165 39.91 -16.53 -7.76
C GLN A 165 38.72 -16.88 -8.68
N ALA A 166 37.72 -15.99 -8.65
CA ALA A 166 36.66 -15.89 -9.64
C ALA A 166 37.26 -15.73 -11.06
N LYS A 167 37.11 -16.77 -11.88
CA LYS A 167 37.30 -16.73 -13.33
C LYS A 167 35.97 -17.14 -13.97
N PRO A 168 35.51 -16.47 -15.05
CA PRO A 168 34.20 -16.75 -15.66
C PRO A 168 34.17 -18.18 -16.18
N GLN A 169 33.19 -18.98 -15.77
CA GLN A 169 33.01 -20.32 -16.31
C GLN A 169 32.50 -20.23 -17.75
N LEU A 170 33.27 -20.89 -18.62
CA LEU A 170 33.03 -21.07 -20.04
C LEU A 170 31.73 -21.83 -20.27
N ILE A 171 30.87 -21.27 -21.12
CA ILE A 171 29.73 -21.96 -21.73
C ILE A 171 30.33 -22.92 -22.77
N GLU A 172 30.64 -24.15 -22.35
CA GLU A 172 30.97 -25.24 -23.26
C GLU A 172 29.87 -26.29 -23.17
N SER A 173 28.91 -26.18 -24.11
CA SER A 173 28.14 -27.26 -24.76
C SER A 173 26.70 -26.88 -25.15
N GLU A 174 26.41 -25.61 -25.52
CA GLU A 174 25.19 -25.33 -26.28
C GLU A 174 25.50 -25.51 -27.78
N ASP A 175 24.65 -26.28 -28.48
CA ASP A 175 24.69 -26.42 -29.94
C ASP A 175 24.68 -25.01 -30.58
N PRO A 176 25.70 -24.66 -31.39
CA PRO A 176 25.81 -23.35 -32.04
C PRO A 176 24.53 -22.92 -32.75
N PHE A 177 23.78 -23.88 -33.31
CA PHE A 177 22.53 -23.59 -34.00
C PHE A 177 21.40 -23.20 -33.03
N ALA A 178 21.31 -23.85 -31.87
CA ALA A 178 20.34 -23.50 -30.83
C ALA A 178 20.56 -22.08 -30.28
N VAL A 179 21.84 -21.68 -30.13
CA VAL A 179 22.19 -20.33 -29.68
C VAL A 179 21.79 -19.27 -30.72
N LEU A 180 21.97 -19.56 -32.01
CA LEU A 180 21.54 -18.66 -33.09
C LEU A 180 20.01 -18.49 -33.14
N GLN A 181 19.25 -19.58 -32.91
CA GLN A 181 17.79 -19.52 -32.86
C GLN A 181 17.31 -18.67 -31.66
N LYS A 182 17.95 -18.81 -30.50
CA LYS A 182 17.67 -17.99 -29.31
C LYS A 182 17.99 -16.52 -29.55
N LEU A 183 19.15 -16.22 -30.15
CA LEU A 183 19.52 -14.85 -30.50
C LEU A 183 18.52 -14.20 -31.47
N LYS A 184 18.00 -14.95 -32.45
CA LYS A 184 16.97 -14.45 -33.37
C LYS A 184 15.67 -14.09 -32.63
N SER A 185 15.23 -14.93 -31.69
CA SER A 185 14.04 -14.65 -30.88
C SER A 185 14.19 -13.38 -30.02
N LEU A 186 15.40 -13.09 -29.54
CA LEU A 186 15.69 -11.89 -28.76
C LEU A 186 15.60 -10.61 -29.62
N VAL A 187 16.03 -10.66 -30.89
CA VAL A 187 15.86 -9.55 -31.83
C VAL A 187 14.38 -9.32 -32.14
N GLU A 188 13.62 -10.39 -32.41
CA GLU A 188 12.19 -10.31 -32.71
C GLU A 188 11.39 -9.74 -31.52
N SER A 189 11.84 -10.01 -30.29
CA SER A 189 11.26 -9.43 -29.06
C SER A 189 11.74 -8.00 -28.75
N GLY A 190 12.65 -7.43 -29.55
CA GLY A 190 13.20 -6.08 -29.33
C GLY A 190 14.12 -5.94 -28.12
N ILE A 191 14.59 -7.06 -27.54
CA ILE A 191 15.48 -7.08 -26.37
C ILE A 191 16.91 -6.71 -26.75
N ILE A 192 17.33 -7.06 -27.97
CA ILE A 192 18.67 -6.74 -28.50
C ILE A 192 18.55 -6.10 -29.88
N SER A 193 19.52 -5.26 -30.23
CA SER A 193 19.53 -4.59 -31.53
C SER A 193 19.98 -5.54 -32.67
N PRO A 194 19.61 -5.24 -33.93
CA PRO A 194 20.10 -5.98 -35.08
C PRO A 194 21.64 -6.00 -35.20
N GLU A 195 22.30 -4.92 -34.75
CA GLU A 195 23.76 -4.81 -34.76
C GLU A 195 24.41 -5.71 -33.69
N GLU A 196 23.81 -5.77 -32.49
CA GLU A 196 24.26 -6.68 -31.43
C GLU A 196 24.08 -8.15 -31.81
N PHE A 197 23.04 -8.46 -32.58
CA PHE A 197 22.81 -9.80 -33.11
C PHE A 197 23.90 -10.25 -34.09
N GLU A 198 24.24 -9.44 -35.09
CA GLU A 198 25.27 -9.81 -36.08
C GLU A 198 26.65 -9.97 -35.43
N ASN A 199 27.00 -9.12 -34.46
CA ASN A 199 28.25 -9.26 -33.69
C ASN A 199 28.31 -10.58 -32.91
N LYS A 200 27.22 -10.99 -32.27
CA LYS A 200 27.15 -12.25 -31.50
C LYS A 200 27.10 -13.48 -32.40
N LYS A 201 26.38 -13.40 -33.53
CA LYS A 201 26.30 -14.46 -34.56
C LYS A 201 27.67 -14.77 -35.16
N ASN A 202 28.45 -13.76 -35.52
CA ASN A 202 29.82 -13.93 -36.03
C ASN A 202 30.75 -14.57 -34.98
N GLY A 203 30.57 -14.23 -33.70
CA GLY A 203 31.30 -14.84 -32.59
C GLY A 203 30.95 -16.32 -32.33
N ILE A 204 29.77 -16.77 -32.75
CA ILE A 204 29.33 -18.17 -32.62
C ILE A 204 29.74 -18.98 -33.85
N LEU A 205 29.55 -18.43 -35.05
CA LEU A 205 29.93 -19.09 -36.31
C LEU A 205 31.45 -19.28 -36.45
N SER A 206 32.26 -18.46 -35.77
CA SER A 206 33.72 -18.65 -35.72
C SER A 206 34.17 -19.80 -34.80
N ARG A 207 33.24 -20.40 -34.05
CA ARG A 207 33.49 -21.54 -33.15
C ARG A 207 33.00 -22.89 -33.71
N VAL A 208 32.41 -22.87 -34.91
CA VAL A 208 31.96 -24.04 -35.68
C VAL A 208 32.97 -24.32 -36.78
#